data_AF-A0A9W9Y957-F1
#
_entry.id   AF-A0A9W9Y957-F1
#
_cell.length_a   1.000
_cell.length_b   1.000
_cell.length_c   1.000
_cell.angle_alpha   90.00
_cell.angle_beta   90.00
_cell.angle_gamma   90.00
#
_symmetry.space_group_name_H-M   'P 1'
#
loop_
_entity.id
_entity.type
_entity.pdbx_description
1 polymer ?
#
loop_
_entity_poly.entity_id
_entity_poly.type
_entity_poly.pdbx_seq_one_letter_code
_entity_poly.pdbx_strand_id
1 'polypeptide(L)'
;MADKVANFCKSLSSSRFSSINAKSVRYFSRYLSSRASNLTEKESRISFITDSCSVEERENVQDLVDGNLEVREDFISEQEESLLLKEVEPYLKRQKYQYDHWDDAIHGYRETEKSRWSQECLLIFQRIQDAGFKSNLELLPHVHVLDLDKTGYIKPHIDSIKFCGAVISGLSLISPSVMRFKHEKLCNVKVDALLRPRSLYIIRDAVRFQFTHEILREDESVWKGEAVSRDRRISLVLRCQP
;
A
#
# COMPACT_ATOMS: atom_id res chain seq x y z
N MET A 1 -2.45 34.83 -0.89
CA MET A 1 -2.40 34.32 0.50
C MET A 1 -1.25 33.32 0.69
N ALA A 2 -0.99 32.45 -0.30
CA ALA A 2 0.17 31.54 -0.35
C ALA A 2 1.55 32.23 -0.24
N ASP A 3 1.73 33.39 -0.88
CA ASP A 3 3.03 34.09 -0.84
C ASP A 3 3.40 34.69 0.52
N LYS A 4 2.39 34.99 1.36
CA LYS A 4 2.62 35.46 2.74
C LYS A 4 3.02 34.32 3.68
N VAL A 5 2.53 33.11 3.43
CA VAL A 5 2.88 31.90 4.20
C VAL A 5 4.30 31.45 3.88
N ALA A 6 4.69 31.44 2.60
CA ALA A 6 6.04 31.08 2.19
C ALA A 6 7.12 32.04 2.74
N ASN A 7 6.81 33.34 2.81
CA ASN A 7 7.72 34.34 3.38
C ASN A 7 7.83 34.27 4.91
N PHE A 8 6.78 33.83 5.61
CA PHE A 8 6.83 33.59 7.05
C PHE A 8 7.66 32.34 7.41
N CYS A 9 7.57 31.27 6.62
CA CYS A 9 8.41 30.08 6.81
C CYS A 9 9.90 30.38 6.60
N LYS A 10 10.25 31.27 5.66
CA LYS A 10 11.64 31.70 5.42
C LYS A 10 12.21 32.58 6.55
N SER A 11 11.39 33.35 7.26
CA SER A 11 11.88 34.16 8.39
C SER A 11 12.12 33.34 9.65
N LEU A 12 11.48 32.17 9.79
CA LEU A 12 11.66 31.26 10.93
C LEU A 12 12.97 30.46 10.86
N SER A 13 13.56 30.30 9.66
CA SER A 13 14.84 29.61 9.48
C SER A 13 16.07 30.47 9.77
N SER A 14 15.93 31.80 9.94
CA SER A 14 17.07 32.71 10.11
C SER A 14 17.38 33.11 11.56
N SER A 15 16.56 32.75 12.53
CA SER A 15 16.79 33.07 13.95
C SER A 15 17.13 31.83 14.74
N ARG A 16 18.30 31.85 15.40
CA ARG A 16 18.74 30.84 16.37
C ARG A 16 17.66 30.68 17.44
N PHE A 17 16.86 29.62 17.36
CA PHE A 17 15.79 29.37 18.33
C PHE A 17 16.18 28.27 19.30
N SER A 18 15.93 28.54 20.58
CA SER A 18 16.02 27.60 21.69
C SER A 18 14.98 26.48 21.55
N SER A 19 15.28 25.33 22.16
CA SER A 19 14.55 24.05 22.10
C SER A 19 13.05 24.10 22.42
N ILE A 20 12.56 25.19 23.02
CA ILE A 20 11.17 25.39 23.42
C ILE A 20 10.27 25.75 22.22
N ASN A 21 10.83 26.31 21.14
CA ASN A 21 10.03 26.80 20.00
C ASN A 21 9.79 25.73 18.89
N ALA A 22 10.60 24.68 18.83
CA ALA A 22 10.48 23.63 17.82
C ALA A 22 9.22 22.77 17.98
N LYS A 23 8.78 22.54 19.24
CA LYS A 23 7.53 21.81 19.52
C LYS A 23 6.30 22.60 19.11
N SER A 24 6.27 23.91 19.38
CA SER A 24 5.17 24.80 18.97
C SER A 24 5.12 24.99 17.45
N VAL A 25 6.26 25.11 16.77
CA VAL A 25 6.28 25.20 15.29
C VAL A 25 5.80 23.90 14.65
N ARG A 26 6.21 22.73 15.17
CA ARG A 26 5.63 21.45 14.73
C ARG A 26 4.13 21.40 14.99
N TYR A 27 3.69 21.77 16.19
CA TYR A 27 2.27 21.78 16.56
C TYR A 27 1.45 22.68 15.63
N PHE A 28 1.95 23.88 15.31
CA PHE A 28 1.24 24.83 14.46
C PHE A 28 1.23 24.42 12.98
N SER A 29 2.36 23.88 12.48
CA SER A 29 2.41 23.26 11.15
C SER A 29 1.46 22.06 11.05
N ARG A 30 1.39 21.24 12.11
CA ARG A 30 0.50 20.08 12.20
C ARG A 30 -0.97 20.49 12.31
N TYR A 31 -1.30 21.56 13.03
CA TYR A 31 -2.66 22.09 13.11
C TYR A 31 -3.18 22.56 11.74
N LEU A 32 -2.32 23.17 10.93
CA LEU A 32 -2.66 23.58 9.56
C LEU A 32 -2.80 22.36 8.62
N SER A 33 -1.93 21.35 8.73
CA SER A 33 -2.09 20.07 8.00
C SER A 33 -3.33 19.29 8.44
N SER A 34 -3.65 19.27 9.73
CA SER A 34 -4.86 18.65 10.32
C SER A 34 -6.15 19.26 9.75
N ARG A 35 -6.18 20.58 9.57
CA ARG A 35 -7.36 21.27 9.03
C ARG A 35 -7.52 21.09 7.52
N ALA A 36 -6.42 20.92 6.79
CA ALA A 36 -6.42 20.51 5.39
C ALA A 36 -6.78 19.02 5.20
N SER A 37 -6.51 18.17 6.20
CA SER A 37 -6.78 16.73 6.14
C SER A 37 -8.25 16.34 6.33
N ASN A 38 -9.06 17.11 7.06
CA ASN A 38 -10.49 16.79 7.24
C ASN A 38 -11.32 16.82 5.93
N LEU A 39 -10.87 17.52 4.88
CA LEU A 39 -11.50 17.46 3.55
C LEU A 39 -10.96 16.31 2.70
N THR A 40 -9.69 15.94 2.87
CA THR A 40 -9.05 14.81 2.17
C THR A 40 -9.28 13.46 2.84
N GLU A 41 -9.67 13.39 4.12
CA GLU A 41 -9.87 12.14 4.86
C GLU A 41 -11.04 11.34 4.31
N LYS A 42 -12.09 12.01 3.80
CA LYS A 42 -13.21 11.36 3.13
C LYS A 42 -12.80 10.71 1.80
N GLU A 43 -11.87 11.35 1.08
CA GLU A 43 -11.29 10.86 -0.17
C GLU A 43 -10.04 9.99 0.04
N SER A 44 -9.48 9.94 1.25
CA SER A 44 -8.31 9.14 1.53
C SER A 44 -8.62 7.67 1.33
N ARG A 45 -7.76 6.98 0.59
CA ARG A 45 -7.79 5.52 0.39
C ARG A 45 -7.00 4.77 1.46
N ILE A 46 -6.49 5.50 2.44
CA ILE A 46 -5.86 4.99 3.66
C ILE A 46 -6.68 5.50 4.85
N SER A 47 -7.06 4.61 5.76
CA SER A 47 -7.88 4.90 6.92
C SER A 47 -7.21 4.36 8.18
N PHE A 48 -7.12 5.19 9.22
CA PHE A 48 -6.60 4.80 10.52
C PHE A 48 -7.78 4.37 11.40
N ILE A 49 -7.74 3.16 11.94
CA ILE A 49 -8.76 2.62 12.84
C ILE A 49 -8.20 2.67 14.26
N THR A 50 -8.91 3.40 15.13
CA THR A 50 -8.39 3.88 16.41
C THR A 50 -9.31 3.56 17.60
N ASP A 51 -10.09 2.49 17.52
CA ASP A 51 -11.14 2.16 18.51
C ASP A 51 -10.61 1.99 19.95
N SER A 52 -9.29 1.88 20.13
CA SER A 52 -8.64 1.69 21.44
C SER A 52 -7.18 2.16 21.47
N CYS A 53 -6.85 3.35 20.94
CA CYS A 53 -5.48 3.89 21.02
C CYS A 53 -5.43 5.31 21.62
N SER A 54 -4.29 5.65 22.20
CA SER A 54 -3.98 7.03 22.57
C SER A 54 -3.75 7.89 21.33
N VAL A 55 -3.88 9.22 21.51
CA VAL A 55 -3.55 10.19 20.44
C VAL A 55 -2.08 10.06 20.02
N GLU A 56 -1.18 9.85 20.98
CA GLU A 56 0.25 9.69 20.71
C GLU A 56 0.56 8.43 19.88
N GLU A 57 -0.08 7.29 20.18
CA GLU A 57 0.07 6.07 19.36
C GLU A 57 -0.42 6.29 17.92
N ARG A 58 -1.58 6.96 17.76
CA ARG A 58 -2.12 7.31 16.44
C ARG A 58 -1.14 8.19 15.67
N GLU A 59 -0.64 9.25 16.28
CA GLU A 59 0.31 10.18 15.66
C GLU A 59 1.60 9.48 15.26
N ASN A 60 2.16 8.62 16.13
CA ASN A 60 3.37 7.87 15.83
C ASN A 60 3.19 6.91 14.64
N VAL A 61 2.05 6.22 14.57
CA VAL A 61 1.75 5.34 13.43
C VAL A 61 1.51 6.14 12.16
N GLN A 62 0.84 7.29 12.25
CA GLN A 62 0.65 8.18 11.11
C GLN A 62 1.97 8.71 10.56
N ASP A 63 2.88 9.17 11.42
CA ASP A 63 4.22 9.63 11.02
C ASP A 63 5.02 8.53 10.30
N LEU A 64 4.81 7.25 10.65
CA LEU A 64 5.46 6.11 9.98
C LEU A 64 4.82 5.74 8.63
N VAL A 65 3.52 5.99 8.49
CA VAL A 65 2.73 5.64 7.28
C VAL A 65 2.84 6.74 6.22
N ASP A 66 2.86 8.00 6.64
CA ASP A 66 2.92 9.15 5.75
C ASP A 66 4.17 9.11 4.86
N GLY A 67 3.95 9.05 3.54
CA GLY A 67 5.00 8.91 2.53
C GLY A 67 5.53 7.48 2.32
N ASN A 68 5.20 6.53 3.20
CA ASN A 68 5.64 5.14 3.11
C ASN A 68 4.54 4.18 2.62
N LEU A 69 3.26 4.58 2.73
CA LEU A 69 2.13 3.86 2.14
C LEU A 69 1.38 4.78 1.18
N GLU A 70 1.08 4.28 0.00
CA GLU A 70 0.38 5.02 -1.04
C GLU A 70 -0.59 4.10 -1.79
N VAL A 71 -1.76 4.64 -2.16
CA VAL A 71 -2.70 3.98 -3.08
C VAL A 71 -3.11 4.97 -4.16
N ARG A 72 -2.93 4.59 -5.42
CA ARG A 72 -3.35 5.34 -6.61
C ARG A 72 -4.47 4.60 -7.29
N GLU A 73 -5.65 5.20 -7.34
CA GLU A 73 -6.78 4.65 -8.10
C GLU A 73 -6.63 4.89 -9.59
N ASP A 74 -7.32 4.07 -10.37
CA ASP A 74 -7.38 4.18 -11.83
C ASP A 74 -5.97 4.31 -12.47
N PHE A 75 -4.98 3.66 -11.86
CA PHE A 75 -3.58 3.74 -12.29
C PHE A 75 -3.39 3.11 -13.67
N ILE A 76 -4.22 2.10 -13.98
CA ILE A 76 -4.37 1.53 -15.31
C ILE A 76 -5.80 1.73 -15.83
N SER A 77 -5.92 1.76 -17.15
CA SER A 77 -7.20 1.71 -17.85
C SER A 77 -7.79 0.29 -17.86
N GLU A 78 -9.08 0.17 -18.20
CA GLU A 78 -9.73 -1.13 -18.39
C GLU A 78 -9.09 -1.94 -19.53
N GLN A 79 -8.61 -1.26 -20.58
CA GLN A 79 -7.91 -1.89 -21.69
C GLN A 79 -6.59 -2.51 -21.22
N GLU A 80 -5.83 -1.79 -20.41
CA GLU A 80 -4.59 -2.29 -19.79
C GLU A 80 -4.85 -3.45 -18.83
N GLU A 81 -5.92 -3.39 -18.03
CA GLU A 81 -6.33 -4.52 -17.18
C GLU A 81 -6.62 -5.75 -18.03
N SER A 82 -7.37 -5.60 -19.12
CA SER A 82 -7.66 -6.71 -20.04
C SER A 82 -6.40 -7.29 -20.69
N LEU A 83 -5.40 -6.47 -21.01
CA LEU A 83 -4.12 -6.93 -21.57
C LEU A 83 -3.36 -7.79 -20.56
N LEU A 84 -3.23 -7.31 -19.32
CA LEU A 84 -2.57 -8.05 -18.25
C LEU A 84 -3.27 -9.38 -17.97
N LEU A 85 -4.61 -9.36 -17.86
CA LEU A 85 -5.41 -10.57 -17.65
C LEU A 85 -5.22 -11.59 -18.77
N LYS A 86 -5.21 -11.14 -20.03
CA LYS A 86 -4.96 -12.02 -21.19
C LYS A 86 -3.60 -12.71 -21.12
N GLU A 87 -2.59 -12.06 -20.57
CA GLU A 87 -1.26 -12.62 -20.40
C GLU A 87 -1.13 -13.63 -19.25
N VAL A 88 -1.84 -13.41 -18.13
CA VAL A 88 -1.69 -14.24 -16.92
C VAL A 88 -2.69 -15.40 -16.85
N GLU A 89 -3.91 -15.22 -17.37
CA GLU A 89 -4.98 -16.22 -17.30
C GLU A 89 -4.60 -17.61 -17.84
N PRO A 90 -3.89 -17.75 -18.98
CA PRO A 90 -3.51 -19.06 -19.50
C PRO A 90 -2.62 -19.87 -18.54
N TYR A 91 -1.81 -19.20 -17.73
CA TYR A 91 -0.94 -19.82 -16.74
C TYR A 91 -1.71 -20.16 -15.47
N LEU A 92 -2.48 -19.20 -14.95
CA LEU A 92 -3.26 -19.35 -13.72
C LEU A 92 -4.31 -20.46 -13.86
N LYS A 93 -5.05 -20.54 -14.98
CA LYS A 93 -6.07 -21.57 -15.22
C LYS A 93 -5.56 -23.01 -15.19
N ARG A 94 -4.26 -23.21 -15.39
CA ARG A 94 -3.62 -24.54 -15.31
C ARG A 94 -3.28 -24.95 -13.88
N GLN A 95 -3.23 -23.98 -12.97
CA GLN A 95 -2.96 -24.21 -11.55
C GLN A 95 -4.25 -24.46 -10.78
N LYS A 96 -4.16 -25.29 -9.76
CA LYS A 96 -5.24 -25.48 -8.78
C LYS A 96 -5.07 -24.48 -7.64
N TYR A 97 -6.19 -24.08 -7.05
CA TYR A 97 -6.16 -23.32 -5.79
C TYR A 97 -5.57 -24.18 -4.67
N GLN A 98 -4.74 -23.55 -3.86
CA GLN A 98 -4.03 -24.10 -2.71
C GLN A 98 -4.61 -23.49 -1.44
N TYR A 99 -4.77 -24.32 -0.42
CA TYR A 99 -5.28 -23.93 0.90
C TYR A 99 -4.32 -24.31 2.04
N ASP A 100 -3.33 -25.17 1.76
CA ASP A 100 -2.30 -25.58 2.70
C ASP A 100 -0.93 -25.22 2.10
N HIS A 101 -0.20 -24.30 2.73
CA HIS A 101 1.18 -23.95 2.38
C HIS A 101 2.08 -24.02 3.61
N TRP A 102 3.38 -24.22 3.42
CA TRP A 102 4.32 -24.51 4.52
C TRP A 102 4.50 -23.33 5.50
N ASP A 103 4.27 -22.10 5.05
CA ASP A 103 4.28 -20.88 5.88
C ASP A 103 2.89 -20.39 6.28
N ASP A 104 1.83 -21.05 5.78
CA ASP A 104 0.42 -20.81 6.12
C ASP A 104 -0.07 -19.36 5.91
N ALA A 105 0.68 -18.54 5.15
CA ALA A 105 0.43 -17.11 5.01
C ALA A 105 -0.73 -16.78 4.05
N ILE A 106 -0.93 -17.59 3.01
CA ILE A 106 -1.92 -17.34 1.95
C ILE A 106 -2.87 -18.53 1.83
N HIS A 107 -4.17 -18.24 1.71
CA HIS A 107 -5.25 -19.22 1.69
C HIS A 107 -6.12 -19.01 0.45
N GLY A 108 -6.57 -20.09 -0.20
CA GLY A 108 -7.44 -20.02 -1.37
C GLY A 108 -6.81 -19.31 -2.55
N TYR A 109 -5.57 -19.69 -2.88
CA TYR A 109 -4.76 -18.97 -3.87
C TYR A 109 -4.12 -19.89 -4.91
N ARG A 110 -3.73 -19.30 -6.03
CA ARG A 110 -2.78 -19.88 -6.97
C ARG A 110 -1.88 -18.77 -7.46
N GLU A 111 -0.65 -19.11 -7.83
CA GLU A 111 0.35 -18.10 -8.17
C GLU A 111 1.29 -18.56 -9.26
N THR A 112 2.01 -17.60 -9.84
CA THR A 112 3.12 -17.83 -10.75
C THR A 112 4.09 -16.67 -10.69
N GLU A 113 5.37 -16.95 -10.96
CA GLU A 113 6.39 -15.94 -11.22
C GLU A 113 6.58 -15.81 -12.73
N LYS A 114 6.49 -14.59 -13.27
CA LYS A 114 6.56 -14.35 -14.73
C LYS A 114 7.52 -13.22 -15.07
N SER A 115 8.48 -13.51 -15.94
CA SER A 115 9.52 -12.56 -16.39
C SER A 115 9.36 -12.11 -17.85
N ARG A 116 8.63 -12.86 -18.69
CA ARG A 116 8.42 -12.52 -20.10
C ARG A 116 7.04 -11.92 -20.29
N TRP A 117 6.98 -10.70 -20.81
CA TRP A 117 5.75 -9.92 -20.99
C TRP A 117 5.74 -9.28 -22.39
N SER A 118 4.55 -8.95 -22.89
CA SER A 118 4.42 -8.19 -24.13
C SER A 118 4.94 -6.76 -23.96
N GLN A 119 5.22 -6.08 -25.07
CA GLN A 119 5.72 -4.71 -25.03
C GLN A 119 4.73 -3.76 -24.34
N GLU A 120 3.42 -3.97 -24.53
CA GLU A 120 2.35 -3.21 -23.92
C GLU A 120 2.34 -3.38 -22.39
N CYS A 121 2.50 -4.61 -21.88
CA CYS A 121 2.58 -4.85 -20.45
C CYS A 121 3.88 -4.30 -19.84
N LEU A 122 5.00 -4.35 -20.58
CA LEU A 122 6.26 -3.75 -20.15
C LEU A 122 6.14 -2.22 -19.98
N LEU A 123 5.35 -1.54 -20.81
CA LEU A 123 5.07 -0.10 -20.62
C LEU A 123 4.30 0.18 -19.32
N ILE A 124 3.37 -0.71 -18.94
CA ILE A 124 2.67 -0.61 -17.65
C ILE A 124 3.66 -0.78 -16.50
N PHE A 125 4.53 -1.79 -16.55
CA PHE A 125 5.54 -2.02 -15.51
C PHE A 125 6.56 -0.89 -15.42
N GLN A 126 6.91 -0.25 -16.54
CA GLN A 126 7.74 0.96 -16.51
C GLN A 126 7.05 2.08 -15.72
N ARG A 127 5.75 2.32 -15.94
CA ARG A 127 5.02 3.30 -15.14
C ARG A 127 4.97 2.93 -13.66
N ILE A 128 4.80 1.65 -13.32
CA ILE A 128 4.84 1.18 -11.94
C ILE A 128 6.23 1.43 -11.34
N GLN A 129 7.29 1.16 -12.10
CA GLN A 129 8.67 1.44 -11.71
C GLN A 129 8.85 2.92 -11.40
N ASP A 130 8.49 3.80 -12.33
CA ASP A 130 8.62 5.25 -12.19
C ASP A 130 7.79 5.82 -11.03
N ALA A 131 6.66 5.17 -10.72
CA ALA A 131 5.77 5.57 -9.63
C ALA A 131 6.27 5.16 -8.24
N GLY A 132 6.83 3.95 -8.12
CA GLY A 132 7.12 3.31 -6.83
C GLY A 132 8.58 3.26 -6.45
N PHE A 133 9.47 3.14 -7.42
CA PHE A 133 10.87 2.78 -7.22
C PHE A 133 11.78 3.94 -7.60
N LYS A 134 12.75 4.24 -6.73
CA LYS A 134 13.79 5.22 -7.04
C LYS A 134 14.69 4.69 -8.16
N SER A 135 15.27 5.58 -8.96
CA SER A 135 16.08 5.23 -10.14
C SER A 135 17.32 4.38 -9.84
N ASN A 136 17.75 4.30 -8.58
CA ASN A 136 18.88 3.49 -8.14
C ASN A 136 18.50 2.10 -7.62
N LEU A 137 17.21 1.73 -7.61
CA LEU A 137 16.75 0.42 -7.17
C LEU A 137 16.64 -0.53 -8.37
N GLU A 138 17.23 -1.71 -8.23
CA GLU A 138 17.08 -2.80 -9.18
C GLU A 138 15.85 -3.62 -8.84
N LEU A 139 14.98 -3.87 -9.83
CA LEU A 139 13.80 -4.71 -9.65
C LEU A 139 14.16 -6.20 -9.71
N LEU A 140 13.37 -7.02 -9.02
CA LEU A 140 13.39 -8.46 -9.29
C LEU A 140 12.97 -8.71 -10.74
N PRO A 141 13.61 -9.67 -11.44
CA PRO A 141 13.31 -9.93 -12.85
C PRO A 141 11.96 -10.62 -13.08
N HIS A 142 11.36 -11.19 -12.02
CA HIS A 142 10.05 -11.85 -12.07
C HIS A 142 9.01 -10.98 -11.38
N VAL A 143 7.85 -10.85 -12.02
CA VAL A 143 6.65 -10.26 -11.43
C VAL A 143 5.86 -11.39 -10.80
N HIS A 144 5.56 -11.24 -9.51
CA HIS A 144 4.75 -12.21 -8.78
C HIS A 144 3.28 -11.99 -9.10
N VAL A 145 2.63 -13.00 -9.68
CA VAL A 145 1.22 -12.97 -10.01
C VAL A 145 0.47 -13.86 -9.03
N LEU A 146 -0.37 -13.26 -8.21
CA LEU A 146 -1.19 -13.94 -7.21
C LEU A 146 -2.66 -13.85 -7.57
N ASP A 147 -3.35 -14.98 -7.64
CA ASP A 147 -4.79 -15.10 -7.89
C ASP A 147 -5.45 -15.70 -6.64
N LEU A 148 -6.22 -14.88 -5.93
CA LEU A 148 -7.04 -15.28 -4.80
C LEU A 148 -8.43 -15.63 -5.31
N ASP A 149 -8.99 -16.75 -4.86
CA ASP A 149 -10.40 -17.05 -5.05
C ASP A 149 -11.29 -16.11 -4.20
N LYS A 150 -12.62 -16.24 -4.35
CA LYS A 150 -13.60 -15.44 -3.62
C LYS A 150 -13.45 -15.51 -2.09
N THR A 151 -13.09 -16.68 -1.57
CA THR A 151 -12.88 -16.94 -0.14
C THR A 151 -11.42 -16.77 0.28
N GLY A 152 -10.52 -16.56 -0.68
CA GLY A 152 -9.09 -16.49 -0.47
C GLY A 152 -8.68 -15.21 0.25
N TYR A 153 -7.66 -15.32 1.08
CA TYR A 153 -7.18 -14.23 1.92
C TYR A 153 -5.70 -14.41 2.22
N ILE A 154 -5.08 -13.35 2.73
CA ILE A 154 -3.67 -13.34 3.13
C ILE A 154 -3.63 -12.97 4.59
N LYS A 155 -3.02 -13.80 5.43
CA LYS A 155 -2.83 -13.54 6.86
C LYS A 155 -1.78 -12.43 7.10
N PRO A 156 -1.76 -11.81 8.29
CA PRO A 156 -0.75 -10.84 8.66
C PRO A 156 0.67 -11.40 8.52
N HIS A 157 1.49 -10.78 7.68
CA HIS A 157 2.89 -11.16 7.49
C HIS A 157 3.77 -9.97 7.09
N ILE A 158 5.08 -10.15 7.20
CA ILE A 158 6.11 -9.23 6.69
C ILE A 158 6.92 -9.99 5.64
N ASP A 159 7.01 -9.45 4.42
CA ASP A 159 7.79 -10.09 3.34
C ASP A 159 9.24 -10.32 3.78
N SER A 160 9.82 -11.45 3.38
CA SER A 160 11.19 -11.79 3.75
C SER A 160 12.20 -10.77 3.23
N ILE A 161 13.02 -10.21 4.12
CA ILE A 161 14.11 -9.29 3.76
C ILE A 161 15.20 -9.96 2.91
N LYS A 162 15.24 -11.30 2.87
CA LYS A 162 16.20 -12.05 2.03
C LYS A 162 15.84 -11.99 0.55
N PHE A 163 14.58 -11.70 0.23
CA PHE A 163 14.05 -11.81 -1.14
C PHE A 163 13.32 -10.55 -1.61
N CYS A 164 13.13 -9.55 -0.74
CA CYS A 164 12.48 -8.30 -1.08
C CYS A 164 13.14 -7.13 -0.34
N GLY A 165 13.62 -6.15 -1.10
CA GLY A 165 14.18 -4.91 -0.56
C GLY A 165 13.13 -3.96 0.01
N ALA A 166 13.44 -2.67 0.01
CA ALA A 166 12.70 -1.64 0.73
C ALA A 166 11.33 -1.26 0.12
N VAL A 167 11.03 -1.69 -1.11
CA VAL A 167 9.82 -1.27 -1.83
C VAL A 167 9.06 -2.45 -2.42
N ILE A 168 7.75 -2.46 -2.19
CA ILE A 168 6.77 -3.36 -2.83
C ILE A 168 5.75 -2.48 -3.55
N SER A 169 5.52 -2.76 -4.83
CA SER A 169 4.43 -2.13 -5.59
C SER A 169 3.52 -3.22 -6.13
N GLY A 170 2.22 -3.15 -5.83
CA GLY A 170 1.26 -4.14 -6.29
C GLY A 170 0.08 -3.52 -7.01
N LEU A 171 -0.25 -4.09 -8.16
CA LEU A 171 -1.39 -3.72 -8.96
C LEU A 171 -2.55 -4.66 -8.64
N SER A 172 -3.73 -4.13 -8.30
CA SER A 172 -4.93 -4.92 -7.98
C SER A 172 -5.86 -4.98 -9.18
N LEU A 173 -6.33 -6.18 -9.54
CA LEU A 173 -7.21 -6.43 -10.69
C LEU A 173 -8.49 -7.16 -10.29
N ILE A 174 -9.52 -7.09 -11.15
CA ILE A 174 -10.80 -7.79 -11.08
C ILE A 174 -11.75 -7.30 -9.97
N SER A 175 -11.41 -7.50 -8.70
CA SER A 175 -12.32 -7.19 -7.58
C SER A 175 -11.63 -6.38 -6.48
N PRO A 176 -12.40 -5.59 -5.70
CA PRO A 176 -11.84 -4.82 -4.61
C PRO A 176 -11.44 -5.70 -3.42
N SER A 177 -10.53 -5.19 -2.61
CA SER A 177 -10.16 -5.79 -1.33
C SER A 177 -9.69 -4.72 -0.35
N VAL A 178 -9.74 -5.02 0.94
CA VAL A 178 -9.10 -4.21 1.98
C VAL A 178 -7.79 -4.85 2.36
N MET A 179 -6.69 -4.10 2.25
CA MET A 179 -5.40 -4.47 2.80
C MET A 179 -5.24 -3.80 4.16
N ARG A 180 -4.94 -4.58 5.20
CA ARG A 180 -4.74 -4.05 6.56
C ARG A 180 -3.27 -4.12 6.93
N PHE A 181 -2.82 -3.08 7.60
CA PHE A 181 -1.47 -2.94 8.14
C PHE A 181 -1.54 -2.80 9.66
N LYS A 182 -0.60 -3.44 10.34
CA LYS A 182 -0.46 -3.37 11.81
C LYS A 182 1.01 -3.34 12.19
N HIS A 183 1.42 -2.31 12.90
CA HIS A 183 2.79 -2.18 13.38
C HIS A 183 3.08 -3.25 14.44
N GLU A 184 4.23 -3.91 14.38
CA GLU A 184 4.58 -5.01 15.30
C GLU A 184 4.55 -4.59 16.77
N LYS A 185 4.87 -3.33 17.07
CA LYS A 185 4.93 -2.79 18.44
C LYS A 185 3.79 -1.81 18.80
N LEU A 186 3.17 -1.19 17.80
CA LEU A 186 2.15 -0.13 17.97
C LEU A 186 0.81 -0.68 17.48
N CYS A 187 0.46 -1.82 18.04
CA CYS A 187 -0.49 -2.75 17.44
C CYS A 187 -1.97 -2.37 17.70
N ASN A 188 -2.18 -1.33 18.51
CA ASN A 188 -3.48 -0.74 18.85
C ASN A 188 -4.05 0.16 17.74
N VAL A 189 -3.21 0.56 16.78
CA VAL A 189 -3.63 1.31 15.59
C VAL A 189 -3.56 0.38 14.40
N LYS A 190 -4.68 0.19 13.71
CA LYS A 190 -4.72 -0.50 12.43
C LYS A 190 -4.81 0.54 11.32
N VAL A 191 -4.20 0.24 10.19
CA VAL A 191 -4.25 1.09 9.01
C VAL A 191 -4.79 0.25 7.87
N ASP A 192 -5.96 0.64 7.36
CA ASP A 192 -6.58 -0.05 6.24
C ASP A 192 -6.34 0.75 4.96
N ALA A 193 -6.13 0.05 3.85
CA ALA A 193 -6.03 0.58 2.51
C ALA A 193 -7.07 -0.08 1.61
N LEU A 194 -7.90 0.72 0.93
CA LEU A 194 -8.87 0.19 -0.03
C LEU A 194 -8.22 0.00 -1.40
N LEU A 195 -8.15 -1.25 -1.85
CA LEU A 195 -7.56 -1.63 -3.11
C LEU A 195 -8.67 -1.98 -4.10
N ARG A 196 -9.09 -1.01 -4.91
CA ARG A 196 -10.04 -1.25 -6.00
C ARG A 196 -9.34 -1.91 -7.20
N PRO A 197 -10.09 -2.56 -8.12
CA PRO A 197 -9.53 -2.95 -9.41
C PRO A 197 -8.85 -1.75 -10.08
N ARG A 198 -7.77 -2.02 -10.81
CA ARG A 198 -6.94 -1.03 -11.51
C ARG A 198 -6.15 -0.08 -10.61
N SER A 199 -6.16 -0.28 -9.29
CA SER A 199 -5.36 0.52 -8.36
C SER A 199 -3.95 -0.02 -8.17
N LEU A 200 -3.01 0.89 -7.97
CA LEU A 200 -1.63 0.61 -7.59
C LEU A 200 -1.46 0.96 -6.10
N TYR A 201 -1.01 0.00 -5.29
CA TYR A 201 -0.52 0.27 -3.94
C TYR A 201 1.01 0.22 -3.92
N ILE A 202 1.61 1.04 -3.06
CA ILE A 202 3.05 1.11 -2.89
C ILE A 202 3.39 1.16 -1.41
N ILE A 203 4.21 0.22 -0.97
CA ILE A 203 4.66 0.04 0.41
C ILE A 203 6.17 0.25 0.45
N ARG A 204 6.64 1.12 1.33
CA ARG A 204 8.06 1.51 1.43
C ARG A 204 8.55 1.48 2.87
N ASP A 205 9.86 1.31 3.02
CA ASP A 205 10.63 1.59 4.23
C ASP A 205 9.94 1.10 5.52
N ALA A 206 9.53 2.00 6.42
CA ALA A 206 8.96 1.65 7.72
C ALA A 206 7.73 0.73 7.58
N VAL A 207 6.82 1.02 6.64
CA VAL A 207 5.63 0.19 6.42
C VAL A 207 6.01 -1.18 5.86
N ARG A 208 7.06 -1.26 5.02
CA ARG A 208 7.53 -2.54 4.49
C ARG A 208 8.17 -3.43 5.56
N PHE A 209 8.90 -2.84 6.50
CA PHE A 209 9.75 -3.60 7.44
C PHE A 209 9.16 -3.77 8.84
N GLN A 210 8.24 -2.90 9.27
CA GLN A 210 7.78 -2.83 10.67
C GLN A 210 6.27 -3.06 10.81
N PHE A 211 5.55 -3.18 9.69
CA PHE A 211 4.12 -3.47 9.68
C PHE A 211 3.88 -4.82 9.04
N THR A 212 3.10 -5.66 9.70
CA THR A 212 2.45 -6.76 9.02
C THR A 212 1.47 -6.20 8.01
N HIS A 213 1.27 -6.89 6.90
CA HIS A 213 0.20 -6.60 5.96
C HIS A 213 -0.62 -7.87 5.69
N GLU A 214 -1.91 -7.69 5.41
CA GLU A 214 -2.87 -8.77 5.18
C GLU A 214 -3.94 -8.34 4.18
N ILE A 215 -4.54 -9.29 3.47
CA ILE A 215 -5.74 -9.06 2.64
C ILE A 215 -6.91 -9.70 3.38
N LEU A 216 -7.85 -8.87 3.83
CA LEU A 216 -8.94 -9.29 4.72
C LEU A 216 -9.91 -10.25 4.01
N ARG A 217 -10.32 -11.29 4.70
CA ARG A 217 -11.39 -12.22 4.28
C ARG A 217 -12.78 -11.55 4.34
N GLU A 218 -13.77 -12.15 3.68
CA GLU A 218 -15.13 -11.61 3.47
C GLU A 218 -15.78 -11.06 4.75
N ASP A 219 -15.72 -11.80 5.86
CA ASP A 219 -16.32 -11.45 7.16
C ASP A 219 -15.64 -10.28 7.87
N GLU A 220 -14.40 -9.94 7.48
CA GLU A 220 -13.62 -8.85 8.07
C GLU A 220 -13.39 -7.68 7.09
N SER A 221 -13.75 -7.87 5.82
CA SER A 221 -13.51 -6.92 4.72
C SER A 221 -14.45 -5.73 4.84
N VAL A 222 -14.07 -4.76 5.69
CA VAL A 222 -14.83 -3.54 5.99
C VAL A 222 -13.97 -2.32 5.71
N TRP A 223 -14.52 -1.35 4.99
CA TRP A 223 -13.90 -0.08 4.67
C TRP A 223 -14.72 1.09 5.19
N LYS A 224 -14.19 1.84 6.16
CA LYS A 224 -14.87 3.00 6.77
C LYS A 224 -16.31 2.71 7.23
N GLY A 225 -16.51 1.51 7.79
CA GLY A 225 -17.82 1.04 8.29
C GLY A 225 -18.69 0.33 7.24
N GLU A 226 -18.31 0.35 5.97
CA GLU A 226 -19.06 -0.31 4.89
C GLU A 226 -18.41 -1.65 4.51
N ALA A 227 -19.20 -2.70 4.35
CA ALA A 227 -18.68 -3.99 3.90
C ALA A 227 -18.19 -3.89 2.44
N VAL A 228 -17.01 -4.46 2.17
CA VAL A 228 -16.42 -4.58 0.84
C VAL A 228 -16.47 -6.05 0.44
N SER A 229 -17.45 -6.40 -0.40
CA SER A 229 -17.61 -7.76 -0.91
C SER A 229 -16.35 -8.23 -1.63
N ARG A 230 -15.85 -9.40 -1.24
CA ARG A 230 -14.76 -10.10 -1.89
C ARG A 230 -15.30 -10.93 -3.06
N ASP A 231 -14.47 -10.99 -4.08
CA ASP A 231 -14.58 -11.95 -5.18
C ASP A 231 -13.16 -12.39 -5.56
N ARG A 232 -13.03 -13.16 -6.63
CA ARG A 232 -11.74 -13.51 -7.22
C ARG A 232 -10.94 -12.23 -7.49
N ARG A 233 -9.70 -12.19 -7.01
CA ARG A 233 -8.81 -11.03 -7.13
C ARG A 233 -7.46 -11.49 -7.66
N ILE A 234 -6.96 -10.80 -8.67
CA ILE A 234 -5.57 -10.99 -9.13
C ILE A 234 -4.74 -9.78 -8.70
N SER A 235 -3.52 -10.02 -8.26
CA SER A 235 -2.52 -8.96 -8.09
C SER A 235 -1.21 -9.29 -8.78
N LEU A 236 -0.61 -8.26 -9.37
CA LEU A 236 0.75 -8.32 -9.92
C LEU A 236 1.65 -7.52 -8.99
N VAL A 237 2.61 -8.18 -8.36
CA VAL A 237 3.48 -7.60 -7.34
C VAL A 237 4.90 -7.50 -7.86
N LEU A 238 5.39 -6.28 -7.93
CA LEU A 238 6.77 -5.93 -8.25
C LEU A 238 7.51 -5.63 -6.95
N ARG A 239 8.75 -6.11 -6.86
CA ARG A 239 9.63 -5.93 -5.71
C ARG A 239 11.01 -5.53 -6.19
N CYS A 240 11.78 -4.85 -5.35
CA CYS A 240 13.19 -4.59 -5.61
C CYS A 240 14.09 -5.64 -4.95
N GLN A 241 15.33 -5.74 -5.45
CA GLN A 241 16.39 -6.52 -4.81
C GLN A 241 16.60 -6.04 -3.36
N PRO A 242 16.97 -6.95 -2.42
CA PRO A 242 17.36 -6.61 -1.05
C PRO A 242 18.46 -5.56 -0.93
#